data_AF-A0A938AWL6-F1
#
_entry.id   AF-A0A938AWL6-F1
#
_cell.length_a   1.000
_cell.length_b   1.000
_cell.length_c   1.000
_cell.angle_alpha   90.00
_cell.angle_beta   90.00
_cell.angle_gamma   90.00
#
_symmetry.space_group_name_H-M   'P 1'
#
loop_
_entity.id
_entity.type
_entity.pdbx_description
1 polymer ?
#
loop_
_entity_poly.entity_id
_entity_poly.type
_entity_poly.pdbx_seq_one_letter_code
_entity_poly.pdbx_strand_id
1 'polypeptide(L)'
;MVQKRLGRLDEECSQVLSAAAVIGREFSFPVLREVTGLDEDRLIDVIDKCLQARQVVDRHVPGEEVYAFTDTQLRDVLYEAISPVRRRRQHLKVAEALEKVYARKLEDYLEALAYHFLEGNDLPKAVDYSQKAGDKAARLFAWDQSRRYYETALKLMEK
;
A
#
# COMPACT_ATOMS: atom_id res chain seq x y z
N MET A 1 -11.32 15.82 18.33
CA MET A 1 -10.42 15.10 19.27
C MET A 1 -9.28 14.33 18.58
N VAL A 2 -9.11 14.38 17.25
CA VAL A 2 -8.05 13.63 16.52
C VAL A 2 -6.68 14.33 16.52
N GLN A 3 -6.65 15.67 16.48
CA GLN A 3 -5.39 16.45 16.48
C GLN A 3 -4.54 16.24 17.75
N LYS A 4 -5.12 15.81 18.88
CA LYS A 4 -4.40 15.62 20.14
C LYS A 4 -3.54 14.34 20.21
N ARG A 5 -3.78 13.34 19.34
CA ARG A 5 -2.92 12.15 19.23
C ARG A 5 -1.76 12.35 18.25
N LEU A 6 -1.93 13.22 17.24
CA LEU A 6 -0.87 13.57 16.28
C LEU A 6 0.27 14.38 16.91
N GLY A 7 0.00 15.17 17.95
CA GLY A 7 0.99 16.04 18.59
C GLY A 7 2.15 15.36 19.35
N ARG A 8 2.30 14.03 19.26
CA ARG A 8 3.42 13.26 19.85
C ARG A 8 4.10 12.31 18.87
N LEU A 9 3.71 12.32 17.60
CA LEU A 9 4.44 11.58 16.58
C LEU A 9 5.71 12.35 16.26
N ASP A 10 6.85 11.69 16.45
CA ASP A 10 8.10 12.10 15.86
C ASP A 10 7.89 12.33 14.35
N GLU A 11 8.44 13.41 13.81
CA GLU A 11 8.15 13.85 12.44
C GLU A 11 8.55 12.77 11.42
N GLU A 12 9.63 12.05 11.70
CA GLU A 12 10.11 10.95 10.86
C GLU A 12 9.17 9.74 10.93
N CYS A 13 8.71 9.35 12.13
CA CYS A 13 7.67 8.32 12.28
C CYS A 13 6.40 8.71 11.51
N SER A 14 5.97 9.97 11.58
CA SER A 14 4.79 10.46 10.86
C SER A 14 4.95 10.31 9.35
N GLN A 15 6.13 10.64 8.80
CA GLN A 15 6.42 10.51 7.38
C GLN A 15 6.42 9.04 6.93
N VAL A 16 7.09 8.16 7.68
CA VAL A 16 7.15 6.72 7.39
C VAL A 16 5.77 6.07 7.50
N LEU A 17 5.02 6.36 8.57
CA LEU A 17 3.67 5.83 8.74
C LEU A 17 2.68 6.41 7.73
N SER A 18 2.88 7.62 7.24
CA SER A 18 2.08 8.17 6.13
C SER A 18 2.30 7.39 4.84
N ALA A 19 3.55 7.00 4.54
CA ALA A 19 3.84 6.12 3.41
C ALA A 19 3.21 4.73 3.60
N ALA A 20 3.37 4.14 4.78
CA ALA A 20 2.77 2.86 5.14
C ALA A 20 1.23 2.89 5.03
N ALA A 21 0.60 4.00 5.39
CA ALA A 21 -0.85 4.16 5.30
C ALA A 21 -1.38 4.13 3.86
N VAL A 22 -0.55 4.52 2.87
CA VAL A 22 -0.85 4.35 1.45
C VAL A 22 -0.65 2.91 1.00
N ILE A 23 0.35 2.18 1.53
CA ILE A 23 0.57 0.77 1.20
C ILE A 23 -0.64 -0.08 1.61
N GLY A 24 -1.10 0.07 2.86
CA GLY A 24 -2.25 -0.70 3.33
C GLY A 24 -2.35 -0.77 4.85
N ARG A 25 -3.31 -1.58 5.32
CA ARG A 25 -3.47 -1.88 6.76
C ARG A 25 -2.31 -2.71 7.31
N GLU A 26 -1.78 -3.57 6.46
CA GLU A 26 -0.56 -4.33 6.65
C GLU A 26 0.41 -3.92 5.54
N PHE A 27 1.70 -3.90 5.85
CA PHE A 27 2.74 -3.50 4.91
C PHE A 27 4.03 -4.26 5.22
N SER A 28 4.78 -4.60 4.17
CA SER A 28 6.07 -5.27 4.34
C SER A 28 7.21 -4.27 4.42
N PHE A 29 8.25 -4.61 5.17
CA PHE A 29 9.47 -3.81 5.29
C PHE A 29 10.10 -3.51 3.93
N PRO A 30 10.27 -4.49 3.00
CA PRO A 30 10.92 -4.20 1.73
C PRO A 30 10.14 -3.23 0.86
N VAL A 31 8.79 -3.31 0.84
CA VAL A 31 7.95 -2.37 0.09
C VAL A 31 8.03 -0.98 0.72
N LEU A 32 7.96 -0.87 2.04
CA LEU A 32 8.07 0.41 2.73
C LEU A 32 9.43 1.07 2.47
N ARG A 33 10.52 0.31 2.47
CA ARG A 33 11.86 0.79 2.13
C ARG A 33 11.93 1.35 0.71
N GLU A 34 11.41 0.62 -0.27
CA GLU A 34 11.38 1.08 -1.67
C GLU A 34 10.54 2.37 -1.84
N VAL A 35 9.40 2.48 -1.14
CA VAL A 35 8.52 3.66 -1.22
C VAL A 35 9.12 4.89 -0.54
N THR A 36 9.73 4.70 0.63
CA THR A 36 10.33 5.79 1.42
C THR A 36 11.68 6.23 0.88
N GLY A 37 12.44 5.31 0.27
CA GLY A 37 13.82 5.55 -0.19
C GLY A 37 14.81 5.78 0.94
N LEU A 38 14.44 5.43 2.18
CA LEU A 38 15.33 5.49 3.33
C LEU A 38 16.37 4.37 3.26
N ASP A 39 17.53 4.65 3.84
CA ASP A 39 18.51 3.62 4.19
C ASP A 39 17.88 2.57 5.13
N GLU A 40 18.38 1.34 5.04
CA GLU A 40 17.83 0.20 5.77
C GLU A 40 17.93 0.36 7.28
N ASP A 41 19.11 0.67 7.80
CA ASP A 41 19.33 0.87 9.24
C ASP A 41 18.47 2.04 9.74
N ARG A 42 18.36 3.10 8.93
CA ARG A 42 17.52 4.24 9.27
C ARG A 42 16.04 3.89 9.33
N LEU A 43 15.54 3.07 8.40
CA LEU A 43 14.14 2.64 8.41
C LEU A 43 13.86 1.72 9.61
N ILE A 44 14.79 0.83 9.95
CA ILE A 44 14.71 -0.03 11.14
C ILE A 44 14.56 0.84 12.40
N ASP A 45 15.43 1.84 12.59
CA ASP A 45 15.36 2.76 13.73
C ASP A 45 13.98 3.43 13.87
N VAL A 46 13.37 3.82 12.75
CA VAL A 46 12.05 4.48 12.74
C VAL A 46 10.94 3.49 13.04
N ILE A 47 10.99 2.29 12.48
CA ILE A 47 10.02 1.22 12.77
C ILE A 47 10.09 0.80 14.23
N ASP A 48 11.28 0.67 14.81
CA ASP A 48 11.48 0.36 16.22
C ASP A 48 10.83 1.41 17.14
N LYS A 49 11.00 2.71 16.82
CA LYS A 49 10.29 3.78 17.53
C LYS A 49 8.77 3.64 17.40
N CYS A 50 8.26 3.31 16.21
CA CYS A 50 6.82 3.12 15.97
C CYS A 50 6.27 1.91 16.76
N LEU A 51 7.04 0.82 16.85
CA LEU A 51 6.73 -0.37 17.65
C LEU A 51 6.71 -0.04 19.14
N GLN A 52 7.73 0.66 19.65
CA GLN A 52 7.79 1.11 21.05
C GLN A 52 6.62 2.04 21.40
N ALA A 53 6.23 2.91 20.48
CA ALA A 53 5.06 3.78 20.62
C ALA A 53 3.71 3.07 20.39
N ARG A 54 3.72 1.76 20.07
CA ARG A 54 2.54 0.93 19.77
C ARG A 54 1.67 1.46 18.63
N GLN A 55 2.28 2.17 17.68
CA GLN A 55 1.61 2.68 16.49
C GLN A 55 1.42 1.57 15.44
N VAL A 56 2.39 0.67 15.40
CA VAL A 56 2.36 -0.55 14.60
C VAL A 56 2.73 -1.75 15.47
N VAL A 57 2.43 -2.94 14.96
CA VAL A 57 2.81 -4.22 15.55
C VAL A 57 3.45 -5.09 14.48
N ASP A 58 4.37 -5.95 14.90
CA ASP A 58 4.91 -7.03 14.06
C ASP A 58 3.80 -8.06 13.77
N ARG A 59 3.70 -8.46 12.50
CA ARG A 59 2.82 -9.53 12.05
C ARG A 59 3.71 -10.72 11.70
N HIS A 60 3.62 -11.76 12.53
CA HIS A 60 4.37 -12.98 12.30
C HIS A 60 3.88 -13.69 11.01
N VAL A 61 4.59 -13.45 9.91
CA VAL A 61 4.42 -14.11 8.63
C VAL A 61 5.72 -14.87 8.34
N PRO A 62 5.72 -16.20 8.26
CA PRO A 62 6.95 -16.96 8.05
C PRO A 62 7.70 -16.52 6.79
N GLY A 63 8.94 -16.04 6.97
CA GLY A 63 9.79 -15.59 5.87
C GLY A 63 9.48 -14.19 5.33
N GLU A 64 8.59 -13.42 5.97
CA GLU A 64 8.27 -12.05 5.59
C GLU A 64 8.30 -11.10 6.78
N GLU A 65 8.91 -9.93 6.60
CA GLU A 65 8.90 -8.83 7.56
C GLU A 65 7.67 -7.97 7.31
N VAL A 66 6.58 -8.27 8.02
CA VAL A 66 5.28 -7.59 7.85
C VAL A 66 4.89 -6.89 9.14
N TYR A 67 4.38 -5.68 9.01
CA TYR A 67 3.85 -4.89 10.10
C TYR A 67 2.39 -4.52 9.83
N ALA A 68 1.65 -4.26 10.90
CA ALA A 68 0.27 -3.80 10.83
C ALA A 68 0.06 -2.58 11.72
N PHE A 69 -0.82 -1.67 11.32
CA PHE A 69 -1.26 -0.60 12.23
C PHE A 69 -2.02 -1.19 13.41
N THR A 70 -1.68 -0.77 14.63
CA THR A 70 -2.40 -1.20 15.85
C THR A 70 -3.84 -0.71 15.86
N ASP A 71 -4.07 0.48 15.29
CA ASP A 71 -5.37 1.14 15.23
C ASP A 71 -5.63 1.57 13.77
N THR A 72 -6.69 1.03 13.16
CA THR A 72 -7.08 1.40 11.78
C THR A 72 -7.41 2.87 11.65
N GLN A 73 -7.87 3.52 12.72
CA GLN A 73 -8.15 4.95 12.74
C GLN A 73 -6.85 5.77 12.57
N LEU A 74 -5.73 5.31 13.12
CA LEU A 74 -4.44 5.98 12.91
C LEU A 74 -4.06 5.96 11.43
N ARG A 75 -4.20 4.81 10.77
CA ARG A 75 -3.97 4.68 9.33
C ARG A 75 -4.85 5.65 8.54
N ASP A 76 -6.15 5.64 8.80
CA ASP A 76 -7.11 6.47 8.06
C ASP A 76 -6.80 7.96 8.23
N VAL A 77 -6.48 8.39 9.46
CA VAL A 77 -6.09 9.79 9.74
C VAL A 77 -4.82 10.19 8.99
N LEU A 78 -3.79 9.34 9.00
CA LEU A 78 -2.54 9.61 8.26
C LEU A 78 -2.80 9.66 6.76
N TYR A 79 -3.56 8.70 6.23
CA TYR A 79 -3.91 8.64 4.82
C TYR A 79 -4.69 9.87 4.36
N GLU A 80 -5.70 10.28 5.15
CA GLU A 80 -6.54 11.46 4.88
C GLU A 80 -5.76 12.77 4.96
N ALA A 81 -4.74 12.87 5.81
CA ALA A 81 -3.87 14.03 5.92
C ALA A 81 -2.99 14.27 4.68
N ILE A 82 -2.79 13.25 3.84
CA ILE A 82 -1.99 13.37 2.61
C ILE A 82 -2.80 14.13 1.56
N SER A 83 -2.25 15.23 1.04
CA SER A 83 -2.87 15.99 -0.05
C SER A 83 -3.13 15.11 -1.28
N PRO A 84 -4.22 15.33 -2.06
CA PRO A 84 -4.58 14.46 -3.19
C PRO A 84 -3.44 14.21 -4.21
N VAL A 85 -2.67 15.25 -4.54
CA VAL A 85 -1.54 15.15 -5.49
C VAL A 85 -0.42 14.26 -4.95
N ARG A 86 -0.06 14.42 -3.66
CA ARG A 86 0.96 13.59 -3.01
C ARG A 86 0.48 12.15 -2.86
N ARG A 87 -0.79 11.96 -2.53
CA ARG A 87 -1.42 10.64 -2.39
C ARG A 87 -1.32 9.86 -3.70
N ARG A 88 -1.75 10.45 -4.82
CA ARG A 88 -1.60 9.88 -6.17
C ARG A 88 -0.15 9.45 -6.45
N ARG A 89 0.82 10.36 -6.20
CA ARG A 89 2.25 10.04 -6.37
C ARG A 89 2.71 8.88 -5.49
N GLN A 90 2.23 8.80 -4.25
CA GLN A 90 2.57 7.69 -3.37
C GLN A 90 1.93 6.38 -3.85
N HIS A 91 0.68 6.36 -4.31
CA HIS A 91 0.10 5.15 -4.90
C HIS A 91 0.92 4.62 -6.07
N LEU A 92 1.38 5.50 -6.97
CA LEU A 92 2.26 5.09 -8.07
C LEU A 92 3.55 4.45 -7.55
N LYS A 93 4.22 5.10 -6.59
CA LYS A 93 5.43 4.53 -5.94
C LYS A 93 5.17 3.19 -5.26
N VAL A 94 4.02 3.04 -4.58
CA VAL A 94 3.63 1.77 -3.97
C VAL A 94 3.47 0.69 -5.02
N ALA A 95 2.79 0.99 -6.13
CA ALA A 95 2.59 0.03 -7.21
C ALA A 95 3.93 -0.45 -7.81
N GLU A 96 4.84 0.49 -8.09
CA GLU A 96 6.18 0.19 -8.60
C GLU A 96 7.02 -0.61 -7.59
N ALA A 97 6.93 -0.28 -6.30
CA ALA A 97 7.60 -1.02 -5.23
C ALA A 97 7.07 -2.46 -5.11
N LEU A 98 5.74 -2.65 -5.19
CA LEU A 98 5.12 -3.97 -5.21
C LEU A 98 5.58 -4.78 -6.41
N GLU A 99 5.64 -4.19 -7.61
CA GLU A 99 6.16 -4.86 -8.81
C GLU A 99 7.60 -5.33 -8.61
N LYS A 100 8.46 -4.48 -8.05
CA LYS A 100 9.88 -4.74 -7.86
C LYS A 100 10.12 -5.81 -6.79
N VAL A 101 9.54 -5.64 -5.61
CA VAL A 101 9.75 -6.54 -4.45
C VAL A 101 9.15 -7.92 -4.72
N TYR A 102 7.98 -7.95 -5.37
CA TYR A 102 7.22 -9.18 -5.57
C TYR A 102 7.25 -9.70 -7.01
N ALA A 103 8.27 -9.32 -7.80
CA ALA A 103 8.42 -9.71 -9.21
C ALA A 103 8.25 -11.22 -9.47
N ARG A 104 8.63 -12.09 -8.52
CA ARG A 104 8.51 -13.56 -8.63
C ARG A 104 7.18 -14.13 -8.15
N LYS A 105 6.32 -13.31 -7.53
CA LYS A 105 5.02 -13.68 -6.96
C LYS A 105 3.94 -12.63 -7.22
N LEU A 106 4.00 -11.95 -8.38
CA LEU A 106 3.06 -10.88 -8.74
C LEU A 106 1.60 -11.33 -8.75
N GLU A 107 1.35 -12.61 -9.03
CA GLU A 107 -0.01 -13.18 -9.03
C GLU A 107 -0.72 -12.98 -7.68
N ASP A 108 0.02 -12.98 -6.57
CA ASP A 108 -0.53 -12.76 -5.23
C ASP A 108 -0.93 -11.30 -4.97
N TYR A 109 -0.41 -10.35 -5.76
CA TYR A 109 -0.57 -8.91 -5.56
C TYR A 109 -1.32 -8.21 -6.70
N LEU A 110 -1.91 -8.94 -7.66
CA LEU A 110 -2.59 -8.35 -8.81
C LEU A 110 -3.70 -7.37 -8.41
N GLU A 111 -4.47 -7.70 -7.38
CA GLU A 111 -5.54 -6.85 -6.87
C GLU A 111 -5.01 -5.53 -6.31
N ALA A 112 -3.90 -5.59 -5.56
CA ALA A 112 -3.24 -4.41 -5.00
C ALA A 112 -2.60 -3.57 -6.11
N LEU A 113 -1.93 -4.19 -7.09
CA LEU A 113 -1.33 -3.51 -8.23
C LEU A 113 -2.38 -2.78 -9.06
N ALA A 114 -3.52 -3.43 -9.36
CA ALA A 114 -4.63 -2.80 -10.05
C ALA A 114 -5.15 -1.56 -9.30
N TYR A 115 -5.31 -1.67 -7.99
CA TYR A 115 -5.75 -0.55 -7.13
C TYR A 115 -4.74 0.60 -7.12
N HIS A 116 -3.46 0.32 -6.87
CA HIS A 116 -2.45 1.38 -6.73
C HIS A 116 -2.11 2.05 -8.06
N PHE A 117 -2.08 1.33 -9.20
CA PHE A 117 -1.89 1.99 -10.49
C PHE A 117 -3.10 2.86 -10.88
N LEU A 118 -4.32 2.43 -10.53
CA LEU A 118 -5.53 3.23 -10.73
C LEU A 118 -5.49 4.53 -9.90
N GLU A 119 -5.26 4.43 -8.59
CA GLU A 119 -5.14 5.60 -7.70
C GLU A 119 -3.93 6.48 -8.04
N GLY A 120 -2.88 5.87 -8.59
CA GLY A 120 -1.66 6.52 -9.10
C GLY A 120 -1.84 7.19 -10.46
N ASN A 121 -2.96 6.95 -11.16
CA ASN A 121 -3.28 7.46 -12.49
C ASN A 121 -2.31 6.98 -13.61
N ASP A 122 -1.74 5.79 -13.48
CA ASP A 122 -1.08 5.07 -14.57
C ASP A 122 -2.12 4.15 -15.24
N LEU A 123 -2.88 4.72 -16.17
CA LEU A 123 -4.02 4.02 -16.77
C LEU A 123 -3.62 2.76 -17.55
N PRO A 124 -2.53 2.75 -18.35
CA PRO A 124 -2.09 1.53 -19.04
C PRO A 124 -1.83 0.37 -18.08
N LYS A 125 -1.09 0.59 -16.99
CA LYS A 125 -0.83 -0.46 -16.00
C LYS A 125 -2.08 -0.80 -15.19
N ALA A 126 -2.93 0.18 -14.86
CA ALA A 126 -4.19 -0.07 -14.16
C ALA A 126 -5.11 -1.00 -14.97
N VAL A 127 -5.18 -0.82 -16.29
CA VAL A 127 -5.92 -1.70 -17.21
C VAL A 127 -5.33 -3.10 -17.20
N ASP A 128 -4.02 -3.24 -17.44
CA ASP A 128 -3.33 -4.53 -17.51
C ASP A 128 -3.48 -5.34 -16.21
N TYR A 129 -3.23 -4.71 -15.05
CA TYR A 129 -3.39 -5.39 -13.77
C TYR A 129 -4.85 -5.66 -13.39
N SER A 130 -5.80 -4.80 -13.79
CA SER A 130 -7.22 -5.09 -13.62
C SER A 130 -7.64 -6.31 -14.43
N GLN A 131 -7.19 -6.44 -15.69
CA GLN A 131 -7.47 -7.64 -16.49
C GLN A 131 -6.90 -8.91 -15.83
N LYS A 132 -5.63 -8.88 -15.42
CA LYS A 132 -4.98 -10.01 -14.75
C LYS A 132 -5.67 -10.38 -13.43
N ALA A 133 -6.08 -9.40 -12.62
CA ALA A 133 -6.84 -9.63 -11.40
C ALA A 133 -8.23 -10.23 -11.70
N GLY A 134 -8.88 -9.78 -12.78
CA GLY A 134 -10.12 -10.36 -13.31
C GLY A 134 -9.96 -11.83 -13.70
N ASP A 135 -8.88 -12.15 -14.42
CA ASP A 135 -8.56 -13.52 -14.85
C ASP A 135 -8.29 -14.43 -13.64
N LYS A 136 -7.51 -13.95 -12.66
CA LYS A 136 -7.25 -14.68 -11.41
C LYS A 136 -8.55 -14.94 -10.64
N ALA A 137 -9.39 -13.93 -10.47
CA ALA A 137 -10.68 -14.08 -9.80
C ALA A 137 -11.61 -15.08 -10.54
N ALA A 138 -11.62 -15.07 -11.87
CA ALA A 138 -12.35 -16.05 -12.68
C ALA A 138 -11.84 -17.49 -12.47
N ARG A 139 -10.51 -17.70 -12.45
CA ARG A 139 -9.90 -19.00 -12.14
C ARG A 139 -10.29 -19.52 -10.75
N LEU A 140 -10.54 -18.62 -9.80
CA LEU A 140 -11.00 -18.93 -8.44
C LEU A 140 -12.54 -18.95 -8.29
N PHE A 141 -13.29 -18.88 -9.39
CA PHE A 141 -14.77 -18.83 -9.42
C PHE A 141 -15.39 -17.63 -8.67
N ALA A 142 -14.61 -16.58 -8.41
CA ALA A 142 -15.06 -15.33 -7.79
C ALA A 142 -15.67 -14.39 -8.84
N TRP A 143 -16.79 -14.81 -9.45
CA TRP A 143 -17.39 -14.16 -10.63
C TRP A 143 -17.74 -12.68 -10.41
N ASP A 144 -18.27 -12.32 -9.25
CA ASP A 144 -18.58 -10.92 -8.95
C ASP A 144 -17.34 -10.04 -8.90
N GLN A 145 -16.24 -10.56 -8.34
CA GLN A 145 -14.98 -9.84 -8.27
C GLN A 145 -14.33 -9.74 -9.64
N SER A 146 -14.35 -10.84 -10.41
CA SER A 146 -13.88 -10.89 -11.79
C SER A 146 -14.58 -9.85 -12.67
N ARG A 147 -15.92 -9.81 -12.62
CA ARG A 147 -16.73 -8.81 -13.32
C ARG A 147 -16.31 -7.38 -12.96
N ARG A 148 -16.15 -7.06 -11.68
CA ARG A 148 -15.74 -5.71 -11.23
C ARG A 148 -14.39 -5.29 -11.80
N TYR A 149 -13.43 -6.21 -11.86
CA TYR A 149 -12.12 -5.93 -12.42
C TYR A 149 -12.18 -5.69 -13.93
N TYR A 150 -12.90 -6.52 -14.69
CA TYR A 150 -13.07 -6.30 -16.12
C TYR A 150 -13.85 -5.03 -16.44
N GLU A 151 -14.92 -4.71 -15.69
CA GLU A 151 -15.64 -3.43 -15.82
C GLU A 151 -14.73 -2.22 -15.57
N THR A 152 -13.80 -2.35 -14.61
CA THR A 152 -12.80 -1.30 -14.36
C THR A 152 -11.87 -1.14 -15.55
N ALA A 153 -11.31 -2.25 -16.07
CA ALA A 153 -10.44 -2.20 -17.24
C ALA A 153 -11.13 -1.58 -18.47
N LEU A 154 -12.38 -1.97 -18.76
CA LEU A 154 -13.17 -1.42 -19.87
C LEU A 154 -13.38 0.09 -19.74
N LYS A 155 -13.82 0.56 -18.57
CA LYS A 155 -14.02 2.00 -18.30
C LYS A 155 -12.75 2.83 -18.44
N LEU A 156 -11.58 2.23 -18.20
CA LEU A 156 -10.30 2.91 -18.34
C LEU A 156 -9.80 2.95 -19.78
N MET A 157 -10.12 1.93 -20.59
CA MET A 157 -9.80 1.89 -22.02
C MET A 157 -10.63 2.88 -22.85
N GLU A 158 -11.80 3.30 -22.35
CA GLU A 158 -12.69 4.26 -23.00
C GLU A 158 -12.31 5.74 -22.76
N LYS A 159 -11.29 6.01 -21.93
CA LYS A 159 -10.81 7.35 -21.61
C LYS A 159 -9.63 7.77 -22.47
#